data_AF-A0A527G4Y7-F1
#
_entry.id   AF-A0A527G4Y7-F1
#
_cell.length_a   1.000
_cell.length_b   1.000
_cell.length_c   1.000
_cell.angle_alpha   90.00
_cell.angle_beta   90.00
_cell.angle_gamma   90.00
#
_symmetry.space_group_name_H-M   'P 1'
#
loop_
_entity.id
_entity.type
_entity.pdbx_description
1 polymer ?
#
loop_
_entity_poly.entity_id
_entity_poly.type
_entity_poly.pdbx_seq_one_letter_code
_entity_poly.pdbx_strand_id
1 'polypeptide(L)'
;RDDFAVQGKMPLADGRVPLSDGAGEVIALGDGVDALKPGDSVVSVFYPWWLGGDMTPCTRRDVPGDSFDGFASEYVCMPAHAFTKAPAGYTHVEAASLTCTGVTAWRGLVVCGKVKPGDAVLVLGSGSVSLFAL
;
A
#
# COMPACT_ATOMS: atom_id res chain seq x y z
N ARG A 1 -1.42 3.92 11.22
CA ARG A 1 -0.58 5.14 11.02
C ARG A 1 -1.48 6.32 10.70
N ASP A 2 -2.44 6.14 9.80
CA ASP A 2 -3.40 7.18 9.40
C ASP A 2 -4.20 7.73 10.59
N ASP A 3 -4.56 6.87 11.57
CA ASP A 3 -5.17 7.34 12.82
C ASP A 3 -4.31 8.37 13.58
N PHE A 4 -2.99 8.17 13.64
CA PHE A 4 -2.07 9.13 14.24
C PHE A 4 -1.95 10.41 13.41
N ALA A 5 -2.02 10.29 12.08
CA ALA A 5 -2.04 11.43 11.17
C ALA A 5 -3.26 12.31 11.40
N VAL A 6 -4.47 11.73 11.36
CA VAL A 6 -5.74 12.48 11.48
C VAL A 6 -5.96 13.02 12.89
N GLN A 7 -5.40 12.38 13.92
CA GLN A 7 -5.43 12.88 15.29
C GLN A 7 -4.35 13.94 15.59
N GLY A 8 -3.50 14.29 14.62
CA GLY A 8 -2.42 15.27 14.82
C GLY A 8 -1.31 14.79 15.76
N LYS A 9 -1.18 13.47 15.96
CA LYS A 9 -0.14 12.85 16.81
C LYS A 9 1.18 12.62 16.06
N MET A 10 1.21 12.96 14.78
CA MET A 10 2.37 12.84 13.89
C MET A 10 2.65 14.21 13.27
N PRO A 11 3.92 14.66 13.22
CA PRO A 11 4.26 15.96 12.64
C PRO A 11 4.08 15.90 11.13
N LEU A 12 2.94 16.38 10.64
CA LEU A 12 2.58 16.44 9.22
C LEU A 12 2.44 17.88 8.76
N ALA A 13 2.63 18.09 7.46
CA ALA A 13 2.29 19.37 6.86
C ALA A 13 0.78 19.63 7.02
N ASP A 14 0.42 20.89 7.24
CA ASP A 14 -0.99 21.30 7.28
C ASP A 14 -1.67 20.97 5.93
N GLY A 15 -2.93 20.55 5.99
CA GLY A 15 -3.70 20.13 4.81
C GLY A 15 -3.32 18.78 4.20
N ARG A 16 -2.46 17.97 4.85
CA ARG A 16 -2.10 16.63 4.35
C ARG A 16 -3.33 15.75 4.12
N VAL A 17 -3.46 15.21 2.91
CA VAL A 17 -4.43 14.14 2.61
C VAL A 17 -3.96 12.83 3.27
N PRO A 18 -4.75 12.19 4.15
CA PRO A 18 -4.36 10.95 4.83
C PRO A 18 -4.58 9.70 3.95
N LEU A 19 -4.37 8.51 4.54
CA LEU A 19 -4.47 7.16 3.96
C LEU A 19 -3.28 6.74 3.08
N SER A 20 -2.62 5.67 3.51
CA SER A 20 -1.48 5.06 2.83
C SER A 20 -1.83 4.14 1.67
N ASP A 21 -3.08 3.70 1.62
CA ASP A 21 -3.57 2.63 0.76
C ASP A 21 -4.88 3.04 0.05
N GLY A 22 -5.01 2.60 -1.20
CA GLY A 22 -6.17 2.90 -2.03
C GLY A 22 -6.29 1.96 -3.22
N ALA A 23 -7.48 1.89 -3.79
CA ALA A 23 -7.79 1.17 -5.01
C ALA A 23 -8.80 1.96 -5.85
N GLY A 24 -8.70 1.84 -7.16
CA GLY A 24 -9.58 2.56 -8.07
C GLY A 24 -9.32 2.22 -9.52
N GLU A 25 -9.80 3.07 -10.41
CA GLU A 25 -9.67 2.93 -11.86
C GLU A 25 -8.75 4.01 -12.42
N VAL A 26 -7.91 3.64 -13.38
CA VAL A 26 -7.12 4.62 -14.15
C VAL A 26 -8.06 5.38 -15.09
N ILE A 27 -8.14 6.70 -14.94
CA ILE A 27 -8.98 7.56 -15.81
C ILE A 27 -8.17 8.31 -16.88
N ALA A 28 -6.89 8.52 -16.65
CA ALA A 28 -5.98 9.26 -17.53
C ALA A 28 -4.53 8.84 -17.27
N LEU A 29 -3.66 9.10 -18.24
CA LEU A 29 -2.23 8.82 -18.16
C LEU A 29 -1.42 10.05 -18.59
N GLY A 30 -0.25 10.21 -18.00
CA GLY A 30 0.76 11.14 -18.52
C GLY A 30 1.52 10.54 -19.70
N ASP A 31 2.17 11.41 -20.48
CA ASP A 31 2.98 11.00 -21.62
C ASP A 31 4.09 10.01 -21.21
N GLY A 32 4.27 8.95 -22.01
CA GLY A 32 5.30 7.94 -21.78
C GLY A 32 4.95 6.84 -20.77
N VAL A 33 3.75 6.83 -20.19
CA VAL A 33 3.26 5.72 -19.37
C VAL A 33 2.60 4.66 -20.26
N ASP A 34 3.17 3.46 -20.29
CA ASP A 34 2.73 2.33 -21.13
C ASP A 34 2.31 1.08 -20.34
N ALA A 35 2.73 0.96 -19.06
CA ALA A 35 2.43 -0.18 -18.20
C ALA A 35 0.95 -0.28 -17.76
N LEU A 36 0.21 0.82 -17.86
CA LEU A 36 -1.21 0.95 -17.48
C LEU A 36 -2.00 1.53 -18.66
N LYS A 37 -3.33 1.45 -18.58
CA LYS A 37 -4.25 2.10 -19.53
C LYS A 37 -5.50 2.59 -18.82
N PRO A 38 -6.22 3.60 -19.36
CA PRO A 38 -7.53 3.97 -18.86
C PRO A 38 -8.47 2.75 -18.78
N GLY A 39 -9.24 2.64 -17.70
CA GLY A 39 -10.08 1.48 -17.40
C GLY A 39 -9.39 0.35 -16.65
N ASP A 40 -8.06 0.37 -16.46
CA ASP A 40 -7.39 -0.62 -15.62
C ASP A 40 -7.77 -0.39 -14.15
N SER A 41 -8.23 -1.45 -13.48
CA SER A 41 -8.35 -1.47 -12.02
C SER A 41 -6.96 -1.57 -11.40
N VAL A 42 -6.66 -0.66 -10.48
CA VAL A 42 -5.35 -0.54 -9.82
C VAL A 42 -5.48 -0.45 -8.31
N VAL A 43 -4.38 -0.81 -7.64
CA VAL A 43 -4.17 -0.63 -6.22
C VAL A 43 -2.87 0.14 -5.98
N SER A 44 -2.79 0.88 -4.89
CA SER A 44 -1.58 1.62 -4.52
C SER A 44 -0.44 0.70 -4.10
N VAL A 45 0.78 1.20 -4.18
CA VAL A 45 1.98 0.58 -3.60
C VAL A 45 2.34 1.35 -2.34
N PHE A 46 2.50 0.66 -1.19
CA PHE A 46 2.75 1.32 0.09
C PHE A 46 4.09 2.08 0.14
N TYR A 47 5.10 1.59 -0.57
CA TYR A 47 6.40 2.26 -0.77
C TYR A 47 6.66 2.47 -2.26
N PRO A 48 6.09 3.50 -2.91
CA PRO A 48 6.19 3.66 -4.36
C PRO A 48 7.63 3.80 -4.88
N TRP A 49 8.53 4.38 -4.09
CA TRP A 49 9.94 4.59 -4.46
C TRP A 49 10.85 3.40 -4.13
N TRP A 50 10.30 2.31 -3.58
CA TRP A 50 11.05 1.07 -3.37
C TRP A 50 10.91 0.16 -4.60
N LEU A 51 11.63 0.50 -5.67
CA LEU A 51 11.53 -0.19 -6.96
C LEU A 51 12.21 -1.58 -7.00
N GLY A 52 13.05 -1.89 -6.00
CA GLY A 52 13.72 -3.18 -5.92
C GLY A 52 14.81 -3.23 -4.87
N GLY A 53 15.41 -4.42 -4.74
CA GLY A 53 16.47 -4.70 -3.76
C GLY A 53 15.98 -4.71 -2.32
N ASP A 54 16.92 -4.74 -1.39
CA ASP A 54 16.60 -4.68 0.04
C ASP A 54 16.08 -3.30 0.44
N MET A 55 15.18 -3.29 1.42
CA MET A 55 14.68 -2.04 1.98
C MET A 55 15.82 -1.30 2.68
N THR A 56 16.06 -0.06 2.26
CA THR A 56 17.02 0.86 2.88
C THR A 56 16.29 1.96 3.65
N PRO A 57 16.98 2.73 4.51
CA PRO A 57 16.38 3.92 5.10
C PRO A 57 15.84 4.89 4.04
N CYS A 58 16.52 5.05 2.90
CA CYS A 58 16.08 5.95 1.84
C CYS A 58 14.75 5.51 1.20
N THR A 59 14.60 4.23 0.87
CA THR A 59 13.40 3.68 0.22
C THR A 59 12.22 3.49 1.17
N ARG A 60 12.45 3.56 2.49
CA ARG A 60 11.42 3.47 3.52
C ARG A 60 10.74 4.82 3.83
N ARG A 61 11.32 5.96 3.44
CA ARG A 61 10.82 7.28 3.85
C ARG A 61 9.50 7.66 3.20
N ASP A 62 9.32 7.29 1.94
CA ASP A 62 8.29 7.87 1.10
C ASP A 62 7.00 7.02 1.14
N VAL A 63 6.17 7.30 2.16
CA VAL A 63 4.86 6.68 2.37
C VAL A 63 3.73 7.68 2.09
N PRO A 64 2.73 7.32 1.26
CA PRO A 64 1.53 8.13 1.04
C PRO A 64 0.77 8.41 2.35
N GLY A 65 0.24 9.62 2.51
CA GLY A 65 -0.44 10.05 3.73
C GLY A 65 0.50 10.44 4.89
N ASP A 66 1.81 10.25 4.73
CA ASP A 66 2.84 10.55 5.75
C ASP A 66 3.89 11.55 5.25
N SER A 67 4.54 11.22 4.14
CA SER A 67 5.60 12.08 3.56
C SER A 67 5.07 13.02 2.47
N PHE A 68 4.08 12.57 1.71
CA PHE A 68 3.28 13.34 0.74
C PHE A 68 1.80 12.93 0.83
N ASP A 69 0.93 13.54 0.01
CA ASP A 69 -0.50 13.29 0.03
C ASP A 69 -0.87 11.82 -0.22
N GLY A 70 -1.83 11.34 0.55
CA GLY A 70 -2.34 9.98 0.52
C GLY A 70 -3.53 9.79 -0.41
N PHE A 71 -4.33 8.77 -0.11
CA PHE A 71 -5.42 8.30 -0.96
C PHE A 71 -6.82 8.66 -0.47
N ALA A 72 -6.97 9.45 0.60
CA ALA A 72 -8.26 9.99 1.03
C ALA A 72 -8.75 11.12 0.11
N SER A 73 -8.88 10.83 -1.18
CA SER A 73 -9.30 11.75 -2.25
C SER A 73 -10.08 10.99 -3.31
N GLU A 74 -10.98 11.67 -4.01
CA GLU A 74 -11.69 11.11 -5.17
C GLU A 74 -10.76 10.89 -6.37
N TYR A 75 -9.70 11.70 -6.47
CA TYR A 75 -8.71 11.65 -7.55
C TYR A 75 -7.30 11.76 -6.98
N VAL A 76 -6.39 10.95 -7.52
CA VAL A 76 -4.97 10.94 -7.16
C VAL A 76 -4.13 10.92 -8.43
N CYS A 77 -3.13 11.79 -8.50
CA CYS A 77 -2.16 11.83 -9.59
C CYS A 77 -0.77 11.55 -9.04
N MET A 78 -0.19 10.40 -9.41
CA MET A 78 1.13 9.97 -8.96
C MET A 78 1.89 9.28 -10.11
N PRO A 79 3.21 9.10 -9.99
CA PRO A 79 3.98 8.30 -10.95
C PRO A 79 3.39 6.90 -11.11
N ALA A 80 3.49 6.31 -12.31
CA ALA A 80 2.88 5.02 -12.62
C ALA A 80 3.31 3.89 -11.66
N HIS A 81 4.54 3.92 -11.13
CA HIS A 81 5.06 2.95 -10.17
C HIS A 81 4.44 3.06 -8.76
N ALA A 82 3.65 4.10 -8.48
CA ALA A 82 2.84 4.18 -7.27
C ALA A 82 1.59 3.28 -7.32
N PHE A 83 1.34 2.67 -8.47
CA PHE A 83 0.20 1.79 -8.70
C PHE A 83 0.65 0.47 -9.32
N THR A 84 -0.10 -0.57 -9.03
CA THR A 84 -0.04 -1.86 -9.74
C THR A 84 -1.46 -2.30 -10.06
N LYS A 85 -1.61 -3.24 -11.00
CA LYS A 85 -2.93 -3.78 -11.34
C LYS A 85 -3.54 -4.46 -10.13
N ALA A 86 -4.82 -4.21 -9.90
CA ALA A 86 -5.59 -4.91 -8.88
C ALA A 86 -5.66 -6.42 -9.22
N PRO A 87 -5.72 -7.30 -8.22
CA PRO A 87 -5.97 -8.72 -8.45
C PRO A 87 -7.28 -8.94 -9.23
N ALA A 88 -7.25 -9.86 -10.18
CA ALA A 88 -8.43 -10.19 -10.97
C ALA A 88 -9.55 -10.76 -10.08
N GLY A 89 -10.78 -10.28 -10.27
CA GLY A 89 -11.97 -10.75 -9.55
C GLY A 89 -12.22 -10.08 -8.20
N TYR A 90 -11.36 -9.14 -7.77
CA TYR A 90 -11.56 -8.38 -6.54
C TYR A 90 -12.25 -7.06 -6.84
N THR A 91 -13.20 -6.67 -5.99
CA THR A 91 -13.71 -5.30 -5.95
C THR A 91 -12.61 -4.34 -5.45
N HIS A 92 -12.75 -3.04 -5.73
CA HIS A 92 -11.82 -2.04 -5.20
C HIS A 92 -11.74 -2.06 -3.66
N VAL A 93 -12.87 -2.29 -2.98
CA VAL A 93 -12.92 -2.36 -1.52
C VAL A 93 -12.07 -3.52 -1.00
N GLU A 94 -12.19 -4.70 -1.61
CA GLU A 94 -11.41 -5.87 -1.21
C GLU A 94 -9.93 -5.67 -1.54
N ALA A 95 -9.62 -5.17 -2.74
CA ALA A 95 -8.25 -5.02 -3.22
C ALA A 95 -7.46 -3.96 -2.43
N ALA A 96 -8.10 -2.88 -1.97
CA ALA A 96 -7.46 -1.82 -1.17
C ALA A 96 -6.84 -2.36 0.13
N SER A 97 -7.44 -3.38 0.74
CA SER A 97 -6.96 -3.96 2.01
C SER A 97 -5.60 -4.68 1.90
N LEU A 98 -5.19 -5.07 0.69
CA LEU A 98 -4.01 -5.89 0.45
C LEU A 98 -2.70 -5.10 0.53
N THR A 99 -2.73 -3.82 0.12
CA THR A 99 -1.52 -3.06 -0.23
C THR A 99 -0.70 -2.61 0.96
N CYS A 100 -1.34 -2.49 2.13
CA CYS A 100 -0.67 -2.21 3.40
C CYS A 100 -0.61 -3.49 4.25
N THR A 101 -1.77 -3.98 4.68
CA THR A 101 -1.83 -5.03 5.72
C THR A 101 -1.52 -6.42 5.18
N GLY A 102 -2.06 -6.77 4.01
CA GLY A 102 -1.79 -8.06 3.36
C GLY A 102 -0.31 -8.26 3.02
N VAL A 103 0.32 -7.29 2.35
CA VAL A 103 1.77 -7.36 2.04
C VAL A 103 2.65 -7.31 3.29
N THR A 104 2.21 -6.64 4.36
CA THR A 104 2.94 -6.64 5.65
C THR A 104 2.95 -8.04 6.26
N ALA A 105 1.79 -8.69 6.32
CA ALA A 105 1.67 -10.07 6.80
C ALA A 105 2.50 -11.03 5.93
N TRP A 106 2.35 -10.95 4.60
CA TRP A 106 3.11 -11.76 3.65
C TRP A 106 4.61 -11.60 3.81
N ARG A 107 5.11 -10.36 3.92
CA ARG A 107 6.55 -10.10 4.12
C ARG A 107 7.03 -10.69 5.45
N GLY A 108 6.25 -10.55 6.52
CA GLY A 108 6.54 -11.11 7.83
C GLY A 108 6.71 -12.63 7.79
N LEU A 109 5.76 -13.34 7.17
CA LEU A 109 5.75 -14.80 7.10
C LEU A 109 6.73 -15.37 6.08
N VAL A 110 6.75 -14.83 4.86
CA VAL A 110 7.43 -15.44 3.72
C VAL A 110 8.86 -14.95 3.58
N VAL A 111 9.08 -13.63 3.63
CA VAL A 111 10.40 -13.04 3.37
C VAL A 111 11.26 -13.06 4.62
N CYS A 112 10.72 -12.57 5.73
CA CYS A 112 11.45 -12.47 7.00
C CYS A 112 11.42 -13.81 7.76
N GLY A 113 10.23 -14.37 7.98
CA GLY A 113 10.03 -15.59 8.75
C GLY A 113 10.40 -16.87 8.01
N LYS A 114 10.35 -16.85 6.66
CA LYS A 114 10.63 -18.00 5.78
C LYS A 114 9.85 -19.26 6.15
N VAL A 115 8.63 -19.10 6.65
CA VAL A 115 7.73 -20.16 7.13
C VAL A 115 7.57 -21.27 6.09
N LYS A 116 7.58 -22.52 6.56
CA LYS A 116 7.45 -23.75 5.76
C LYS A 116 6.23 -24.57 6.20
N PRO A 117 5.71 -25.44 5.31
CA PRO A 117 4.69 -26.41 5.69
C PRO A 117 5.12 -27.23 6.91
N GLY A 118 4.26 -27.28 7.92
CA GLY A 118 4.53 -27.98 9.19
C GLY A 118 5.05 -27.08 10.32
N ASP A 119 5.45 -25.84 10.04
CA ASP A 119 5.86 -24.89 11.08
C ASP A 119 4.66 -24.45 11.93
N ALA A 120 4.89 -24.24 13.22
CA ALA A 120 3.95 -23.58 14.11
C ALA A 120 4.22 -22.08 14.13
N VAL A 121 3.20 -21.26 13.84
CA VAL A 121 3.30 -19.80 13.82
C VAL A 121 2.40 -19.21 14.92
N LEU A 122 2.98 -18.44 15.84
CA LEU A 122 2.23 -17.65 16.80
C LEU A 122 1.86 -16.30 16.17
N VAL A 123 0.56 -16.10 15.92
CA VAL A 123 0.02 -14.83 15.46
C VAL A 123 -0.50 -14.03 16.66
N LEU A 124 0.05 -12.84 16.88
CA LEU A 124 -0.31 -11.99 18.02
C LEU A 124 -1.39 -10.98 17.62
N GLY A 125 -2.50 -10.97 18.35
CA GLY A 125 -3.62 -10.07 18.14
C GLY A 125 -4.62 -10.54 17.07
N SER A 126 -5.72 -9.79 16.94
CA SER A 126 -6.83 -10.05 16.03
C SER A 126 -7.11 -8.90 15.06
N GLY A 127 -6.09 -8.04 14.85
CA GLY A 127 -6.16 -6.97 13.86
C GLY A 127 -5.99 -7.49 12.43
N SER A 128 -6.16 -6.62 11.44
CA SER A 128 -6.12 -6.97 10.01
C SER A 128 -4.83 -7.69 9.59
N VAL A 129 -3.66 -7.24 10.03
CA VAL A 129 -2.38 -7.91 9.73
C VAL A 129 -2.35 -9.34 10.27
N SER A 130 -2.88 -9.55 11.47
CA SER A 130 -2.97 -10.88 12.10
C SER A 130 -3.94 -11.78 11.35
N LEU A 131 -5.09 -11.24 10.91
CA LEU A 131 -6.06 -11.99 10.11
C LEU A 131 -5.51 -12.40 8.74
N PHE A 132 -4.67 -11.57 8.10
CA PHE A 132 -3.96 -11.95 6.87
C PHE A 132 -2.86 -13.00 7.08
N ALA A 133 -2.39 -13.18 8.32
CA ALA A 133 -1.36 -14.14 8.64
C ALA A 133 -1.90 -15.56 8.95
N LEU A 134 -3.22 -15.69 9.15
CA LEU A 134 -3.94 -16.94 9.40
C LEU A 134 -4.35 -17.62 8.10
#